data_AF-A0A7V3ZYD9-F1
#
_entry.id   AF-A0A7V3ZYD9-F1
#
_cell.length_a   1.000
_cell.length_b   1.000
_cell.length_c   1.000
_cell.angle_alpha   90.00
_cell.angle_beta   90.00
_cell.angle_gamma   90.00
#
_symmetry.space_group_name_H-M   'P 1'
#
loop_
_entity.id
_entity.type
_entity.pdbx_description
1 polymer ?
#
loop_
_entity_poly.entity_id
_entity_poly.type
_entity_poly.pdbx_seq_one_letter_code
_entity_poly.pdbx_strand_id
1 'polypeptide(L)'
;MRRFLLSGFVLLIFLFWACAPKEAKIEILSFSVADSIRIHDPDGDPTNSWLGGSDTVITWDSTLFSIKVKYEGPAVGYLDEIIWVLKSPSGEQIKTYEAILYPPIPMEDGQIRDLKFYISFDNKSAYRIDSLYDDTLNYFGIGRVTFYITGTTYAQYIRSDNISFDLKFIP
;
A
#
# COMPACT_ATOMS: atom_id res chain seq x y z
N MET A 1 -56.11 24.25 12.89
CA MET A 1 -54.79 23.88 13.47
C MET A 1 -54.09 22.74 12.70
N ARG A 2 -54.10 22.74 11.35
CA ARG A 2 -53.59 21.62 10.54
C ARG A 2 -52.32 21.96 9.72
N ARG A 3 -51.94 23.24 9.67
CA ARG A 3 -50.78 23.74 8.90
C ARG A 3 -49.47 23.81 9.70
N PHE A 4 -49.53 23.84 11.03
CA PHE A 4 -48.34 23.91 11.90
C PHE A 4 -47.65 22.56 12.14
N LEU A 5 -48.33 21.45 11.87
CA LEU A 5 -47.76 20.10 12.02
C LEU A 5 -46.84 19.72 10.84
N LEU A 6 -47.13 20.22 9.62
CA LEU A 6 -46.29 19.93 8.45
C LEU A 6 -44.95 20.68 8.50
N SER A 7 -44.92 21.92 8.99
CA SER A 7 -43.69 22.71 9.06
C SER A 7 -42.70 22.19 10.10
N GLY A 8 -43.19 21.64 11.23
CA GLY A 8 -42.33 21.03 12.24
C GLY A 8 -41.70 19.71 11.78
N PHE A 9 -42.41 18.92 10.98
CA PHE A 9 -41.92 17.64 10.47
C PHE A 9 -40.83 17.82 9.39
N VAL A 10 -40.97 18.83 8.52
CA VAL A 10 -39.95 19.17 7.52
C VAL A 10 -38.67 19.69 8.20
N LEU A 11 -38.78 20.49 9.26
CA LEU A 11 -37.62 20.99 10.02
C LEU A 11 -36.82 19.85 10.69
N LEU A 12 -37.52 18.83 11.20
CA LEU A 12 -36.90 17.64 11.79
C LEU A 12 -36.14 16.82 10.74
N ILE A 13 -36.68 16.63 9.53
CA ILE A 13 -35.99 15.89 8.46
C ILE A 13 -34.69 16.60 8.04
N PHE A 14 -34.68 17.94 7.95
CA PHE A 14 -33.46 18.70 7.66
C PHE A 14 -32.44 18.65 8.81
N LEU A 15 -32.88 18.59 10.07
CA LEU A 15 -31.99 18.44 11.23
C LEU A 15 -31.34 17.04 11.30
N PHE A 16 -32.03 15.98 10.87
CA PHE A 16 -31.46 14.62 10.82
C PHE A 16 -30.53 14.39 9.61
N TRP A 17 -30.72 15.13 8.50
CA TRP A 17 -29.86 15.02 7.31
C TRP A 17 -28.53 15.77 7.43
N ALA A 18 -28.46 16.78 8.31
CA ALA A 18 -27.23 17.58 8.51
C ALA A 18 -26.18 16.92 9.42
N CYS A 19 -26.45 15.72 9.95
CA CYS A 19 -25.56 15.03 10.88
C CYS A 19 -25.39 13.55 10.47
N ALA A 20 -25.09 13.28 9.20
CA ALA A 20 -24.49 12.01 8.86
C ALA A 20 -23.10 11.96 9.53
N PRO A 21 -22.81 10.97 10.40
CA PRO A 21 -21.51 10.87 11.03
C PRO A 21 -20.46 10.75 9.94
N LYS A 22 -19.45 11.64 9.97
CA LYS A 22 -18.32 11.58 9.06
C LYS A 22 -17.65 10.22 9.25
N GLU A 23 -17.65 9.41 8.20
CA GLU A 23 -17.02 8.09 8.25
C GLU A 23 -15.49 8.24 8.24
N ALA A 24 -14.82 7.40 9.01
CA ALA A 24 -13.36 7.38 9.03
C ALA A 24 -12.82 6.71 7.76
N LYS A 25 -11.91 7.39 7.06
CA LYS A 25 -11.24 6.88 5.86
C LYS A 25 -9.77 7.30 5.80
N ILE A 26 -8.98 6.49 5.11
CA ILE A 26 -7.60 6.80 4.74
C ILE A 26 -7.57 7.01 3.23
N GLU A 27 -7.09 8.17 2.82
CA GLU A 27 -6.96 8.54 1.42
C GLU A 27 -5.48 8.63 1.04
N ILE A 28 -5.07 7.94 -0.02
CA ILE A 28 -3.73 8.07 -0.59
C ILE A 28 -3.78 9.19 -1.62
N LEU A 29 -3.20 10.34 -1.28
CA LEU A 29 -3.23 11.53 -2.14
C LEU A 29 -2.24 11.41 -3.31
N SER A 30 -1.09 10.81 -3.07
CA SER A 30 -0.06 10.59 -4.08
C SER A 30 0.93 9.53 -3.61
N PHE A 31 1.61 8.90 -4.56
CA PHE A 31 2.74 8.01 -4.29
C PHE A 31 3.86 8.27 -5.30
N SER A 32 5.08 7.92 -4.92
CA SER A 32 6.25 7.98 -5.76
C SER A 32 7.15 6.78 -5.49
N VAL A 33 7.58 6.15 -6.57
CA VAL A 33 8.48 5.01 -6.62
C VAL A 33 9.30 5.10 -7.90
N ALA A 34 10.48 4.49 -7.93
CA ALA A 34 11.20 4.33 -9.18
C ALA A 34 10.39 3.46 -10.16
N ASP A 35 10.34 3.86 -11.43
CA ASP A 35 9.65 3.11 -12.50
C ASP A 35 10.34 1.78 -12.82
N SER A 36 11.61 1.66 -12.44
CA SER A 36 12.42 0.46 -12.59
C SER A 36 13.28 0.21 -11.36
N ILE A 37 13.48 -1.05 -11.03
CA ILE A 37 14.41 -1.51 -10.02
C ILE A 37 15.48 -2.39 -10.67
N ARG A 38 16.74 -2.17 -10.27
CA ARG A 38 17.83 -3.08 -10.61
C ARG A 38 17.79 -4.26 -9.67
N ILE A 39 17.75 -5.45 -10.22
CA ILE A 39 17.86 -6.70 -9.48
C ILE A 39 19.03 -7.49 -10.03
N HIS A 40 19.78 -8.10 -9.13
CA HIS A 40 20.86 -9.00 -9.52
C HIS A 40 20.32 -10.15 -10.36
N ASP A 41 20.98 -10.40 -11.49
CA ASP A 41 20.70 -11.55 -12.34
C ASP A 41 20.96 -12.86 -11.55
N PRO A 42 19.91 -13.64 -11.24
CA PRO A 42 20.07 -14.89 -10.51
C PRO A 42 20.77 -15.99 -11.34
N ASP A 43 20.79 -15.87 -12.66
CA ASP A 43 21.39 -16.85 -13.58
C ASP A 43 22.89 -16.56 -13.85
N GLY A 44 23.31 -15.32 -13.68
CA GLY A 44 24.70 -14.86 -13.91
C GLY A 44 25.65 -14.95 -12.70
N ASP A 45 25.14 -15.22 -11.49
CA ASP A 45 25.95 -15.23 -10.26
C ASP A 45 26.25 -16.66 -9.73
N PRO A 46 27.47 -17.20 -9.94
CA PRO A 46 27.85 -18.53 -9.46
C PRO A 46 27.94 -18.62 -7.93
N THR A 47 27.89 -17.49 -7.20
CA THR A 47 27.93 -17.43 -5.74
C THR A 47 26.56 -17.47 -5.06
N ASN A 48 25.46 -17.33 -5.81
CA ASN A 48 24.10 -17.30 -5.26
C ASN A 48 23.42 -18.67 -5.13
N SER A 49 24.19 -19.75 -5.20
CA SER A 49 23.78 -21.05 -4.66
C SER A 49 23.92 -21.06 -3.14
N TRP A 50 23.01 -20.36 -2.45
CA TRP A 50 22.67 -20.50 -1.02
C TRP A 50 23.69 -21.24 -0.14
N LEU A 51 24.68 -20.52 0.38
CA LEU A 51 25.39 -20.90 1.59
C LEU A 51 25.04 -19.89 2.68
N GLY A 52 24.51 -20.41 3.79
CA GLY A 52 23.83 -19.62 4.81
C GLY A 52 24.68 -18.57 5.52
N GLY A 53 23.96 -17.62 6.14
CA GLY A 53 24.46 -16.81 7.24
C GLY A 53 25.31 -15.61 6.86
N SER A 54 24.70 -14.42 6.86
CA SER A 54 25.26 -13.28 7.60
C SER A 54 24.19 -12.21 7.84
N ASP A 55 24.17 -11.66 9.05
CA ASP A 55 23.25 -10.63 9.56
C ASP A 55 23.51 -9.22 8.98
N THR A 56 23.86 -9.15 7.70
CA THR A 56 24.02 -7.87 6.99
C THR A 56 22.97 -7.79 5.90
N VAL A 57 21.89 -7.06 6.17
CA VAL A 57 20.85 -6.71 5.22
C VAL A 57 21.48 -5.88 4.10
N ILE A 58 21.82 -6.54 3.00
CA ILE A 58 22.31 -5.93 1.77
C ILE A 58 21.13 -5.12 1.19
N THR A 59 21.31 -3.80 1.09
CA THR A 59 20.34 -2.79 0.59
C THR A 59 20.13 -2.80 -0.93
N TRP A 60 20.44 -3.92 -1.57
CA TRP A 60 20.29 -4.13 -3.01
C TRP A 60 19.03 -4.98 -3.23
N ASP A 61 18.35 -4.82 -4.37
CA ASP A 61 17.00 -5.38 -4.64
C ASP A 61 15.86 -4.74 -3.82
N SER A 62 16.02 -3.47 -3.41
CA SER A 62 14.96 -2.68 -2.79
C SER A 62 14.73 -1.32 -3.46
N THR A 63 13.50 -0.82 -3.40
CA THR A 63 13.14 0.52 -3.90
C THR A 63 12.45 1.32 -2.78
N LEU A 64 12.78 2.61 -2.69
CA LEU A 64 12.14 3.52 -1.74
C LEU A 64 10.76 3.90 -2.26
N PHE A 65 9.74 3.56 -1.49
CA PHE A 65 8.36 3.94 -1.72
C PHE A 65 8.01 5.13 -0.84
N SER A 66 7.53 6.21 -1.44
CA SER A 66 7.06 7.41 -0.73
C SER A 66 5.58 7.61 -0.99
N ILE A 67 4.78 7.76 0.06
CA ILE A 67 3.33 7.98 -0.03
C ILE A 67 2.92 9.19 0.79
N LYS A 68 1.97 9.95 0.25
CA LYS A 68 1.29 11.02 0.97
C LYS A 68 -0.13 10.58 1.27
N VAL A 69 -0.46 10.53 2.56
CA VAL A 69 -1.74 10.01 3.05
C VAL A 69 -2.48 11.08 3.80
N LYS A 70 -3.80 11.07 3.69
CA LYS A 70 -4.70 11.92 4.45
C LYS A 70 -5.67 11.04 5.23
N TYR A 71 -5.86 11.37 6.50
CA TYR A 71 -6.92 10.78 7.29
C TYR A 71 -8.11 11.75 7.35
N GLU A 72 -9.32 11.22 7.17
CA GLU A 72 -10.55 11.95 7.45
C GLU A 72 -11.37 11.11 8.42
N GLY A 73 -11.84 11.69 9.51
CA GLY A 73 -12.63 10.94 10.47
C GLY A 73 -13.15 11.80 11.63
N PRO A 74 -14.11 11.29 12.41
CA PRO A 74 -14.76 12.05 13.48
C PRO A 74 -13.94 12.08 14.77
N ALA A 75 -12.91 11.24 14.88
CA ALA A 75 -12.01 11.11 16.02
C ALA A 75 -10.61 10.73 15.53
N VAL A 76 -9.62 10.75 16.43
CA VAL A 76 -8.25 10.30 16.13
C VAL A 76 -8.26 8.85 15.64
N GLY A 77 -7.62 8.62 14.51
CA GLY A 77 -7.33 7.29 13.97
C GLY A 77 -5.85 6.95 14.12
N TYR A 78 -5.50 5.71 13.82
CA TYR A 78 -4.14 5.20 13.82
C TYR A 78 -3.86 4.52 12.48
N LEU A 79 -2.70 4.78 11.89
CA LEU A 79 -2.19 3.98 10.77
C LEU A 79 -1.42 2.81 11.35
N ASP A 80 -1.82 1.60 11.01
CA ASP A 80 -1.31 0.38 11.62
C ASP A 80 -0.36 -0.36 10.68
N GLU A 81 -0.71 -0.51 9.40
CA GLU A 81 0.06 -1.32 8.47
C GLU A 81 0.01 -0.78 7.05
N ILE A 82 1.08 -1.06 6.31
CA ILE A 82 1.13 -0.92 4.86
C ILE A 82 1.29 -2.32 4.27
N ILE A 83 0.33 -2.71 3.44
CA ILE A 83 0.31 -4.04 2.82
C ILE A 83 0.51 -3.87 1.33
N TRP A 84 1.43 -4.64 0.76
CA TRP A 84 1.62 -4.69 -0.69
C TRP A 84 1.72 -6.13 -1.21
N VAL A 85 1.32 -6.29 -2.45
CA VAL A 85 1.28 -7.56 -3.18
C VAL A 85 1.91 -7.36 -4.54
N LEU A 86 2.90 -8.19 -4.87
CA LEU A 86 3.45 -8.32 -6.22
C LEU A 86 2.71 -9.43 -6.96
N LYS A 87 2.20 -9.08 -8.15
CA LYS A 87 1.58 -10.02 -9.08
C LYS A 87 2.31 -10.03 -10.41
N SER A 88 2.24 -11.16 -11.10
CA SER A 88 2.59 -11.24 -12.51
C SER A 88 1.61 -10.41 -13.37
N PRO A 89 1.94 -10.15 -14.65
CA PRO A 89 1.00 -9.56 -15.61
C PRO A 89 -0.27 -10.38 -15.80
N SER A 90 -0.18 -11.72 -15.66
CA SER A 90 -1.33 -12.64 -15.72
C SER A 90 -2.18 -12.66 -14.44
N GLY A 91 -1.75 -11.94 -13.39
CA GLY A 91 -2.46 -11.82 -12.12
C GLY A 91 -2.08 -12.87 -11.07
N GLU A 92 -1.12 -13.75 -11.36
CA GLU A 92 -0.55 -14.68 -10.38
C GLU A 92 0.09 -13.90 -9.24
N GLN A 93 -0.27 -14.22 -8.00
CA GLN A 93 0.37 -13.63 -6.83
C GLN A 93 1.75 -14.25 -6.62
N ILE A 94 2.78 -13.42 -6.64
CA ILE A 94 4.18 -13.83 -6.49
C ILE A 94 4.65 -13.61 -5.06
N LYS A 95 4.32 -12.46 -4.46
CA LYS A 95 4.73 -12.11 -3.10
C LYS A 95 3.71 -11.20 -2.44
N THR A 96 3.57 -11.36 -1.13
CA THR A 96 2.85 -10.42 -0.25
C THR A 96 3.80 -10.00 0.86
N TYR A 97 3.71 -8.74 1.25
CA TYR A 97 4.48 -8.19 2.35
C TYR A 97 3.64 -7.22 3.16
N GLU A 98 3.90 -7.23 4.46
CA GLU A 98 3.19 -6.46 5.46
C GLU A 98 4.24 -5.68 6.26
N ALA A 99 4.19 -4.34 6.18
CA ALA A 99 4.97 -3.45 7.03
C ALA A 99 4.08 -2.99 8.20
N ILE A 100 4.35 -3.51 9.40
CA ILE A 100 3.70 -3.05 10.62
C ILE A 100 4.32 -1.71 11.03
N LEU A 101 3.49 -0.69 11.18
CA LEU A 101 3.87 0.61 11.72
C LEU A 101 3.84 0.50 13.25
N TYR A 102 4.99 0.19 13.86
CA TYR A 102 5.09 0.06 15.31
C TYR A 102 6.01 1.14 15.92
N PRO A 103 5.49 2.01 16.82
CA PRO A 103 4.09 2.09 17.23
C PRO A 103 3.17 2.62 16.10
N PRO A 104 1.85 2.33 16.15
CA PRO A 104 0.90 2.89 15.20
C PRO A 104 0.95 4.42 15.15
N ILE A 105 0.73 4.99 13.97
CA ILE A 105 0.88 6.44 13.77
C ILE A 105 -0.46 7.14 14.01
N PRO A 106 -0.60 7.97 15.06
CA PRO A 106 -1.83 8.71 15.31
C PRO A 106 -2.08 9.78 14.24
N MET A 107 -3.34 9.88 13.83
CA MET A 107 -3.83 10.78 12.78
C MET A 107 -5.07 11.56 13.24
N GLU A 108 -4.99 12.88 13.20
CA GLU A 108 -6.11 13.79 13.45
C GLU A 108 -6.93 14.04 12.17
N ASP A 109 -8.19 14.48 12.31
CA ASP A 109 -9.06 14.75 11.17
C ASP A 109 -8.45 15.76 10.20
N GLY A 110 -8.37 15.38 8.92
CA GLY A 110 -7.77 16.19 7.86
C GLY A 110 -6.24 16.19 7.85
N GLN A 111 -5.58 15.48 8.78
CA GLN A 111 -4.12 15.44 8.86
C GLN A 111 -3.54 14.72 7.63
N ILE A 112 -2.48 15.32 7.09
CA ILE A 112 -1.70 14.78 5.99
C ILE A 112 -0.33 14.35 6.54
N ARG A 113 0.15 13.19 6.12
CA ARG A 113 1.52 12.72 6.41
C ARG A 113 2.19 12.14 5.19
N ASP A 114 3.50 12.33 5.14
CA ASP A 114 4.39 11.64 4.22
C ASP A 114 4.97 10.40 4.92
N LEU A 115 4.78 9.22 4.34
CA LEU A 115 5.36 7.96 4.81
C LEU A 115 6.38 7.47 3.78
N LYS A 116 7.46 6.89 4.27
CA LYS A 116 8.53 6.33 3.46
C LYS A 116 8.83 4.92 3.95
N PHE A 117 8.86 3.96 3.04
CA PHE A 117 9.21 2.58 3.35
C PHE A 117 9.97 1.96 2.17
N TYR A 118 10.81 0.98 2.46
CA TYR A 118 11.50 0.22 1.43
C TYR A 118 10.68 -1.02 1.09
N ILE A 119 10.54 -1.26 -0.21
CA ILE A 119 10.01 -2.52 -0.74
C ILE A 119 11.20 -3.33 -1.21
N SER A 120 11.41 -4.51 -0.62
CA SER A 120 12.49 -5.43 -0.99
C SER A 120 11.96 -6.67 -1.72
N PHE A 121 12.63 -7.03 -2.81
CA PHE A 121 12.33 -8.20 -3.61
C PHE A 121 13.40 -9.25 -3.36
N ASP A 122 12.98 -10.52 -3.26
CA ASP A 122 13.92 -11.64 -3.14
C ASP A 122 14.17 -12.27 -4.51
N ASN A 123 15.28 -13.01 -4.62
CA ASN A 123 15.66 -13.70 -5.84
C ASN A 123 14.57 -14.64 -6.39
N LYS A 124 13.71 -15.19 -5.52
CA LYS A 124 12.61 -16.07 -5.96
C LYS A 124 11.52 -15.28 -6.70
N SER A 125 11.16 -14.12 -6.16
CA SER A 125 10.17 -13.22 -6.78
C SER A 125 10.69 -12.69 -8.10
N ALA A 126 11.96 -12.29 -8.10
CA ALA A 126 12.74 -11.87 -9.25
C ALA A 126 12.77 -12.92 -10.37
N TYR A 127 13.27 -14.13 -10.07
CA TYR A 127 13.29 -15.26 -11.00
C TYR A 127 11.90 -15.64 -11.50
N ARG A 128 10.88 -15.60 -10.63
CA ARG A 128 9.51 -15.91 -11.05
C ARG A 128 9.01 -14.89 -12.07
N ILE A 129 9.26 -13.60 -11.85
CA ILE A 129 8.93 -12.54 -12.81
C ILE A 129 9.65 -12.81 -14.14
N ASP A 130 10.96 -13.02 -14.12
CA ASP A 130 11.76 -13.24 -15.33
C ASP A 130 11.33 -14.50 -16.12
N SER A 131 11.09 -15.63 -15.43
CA SER A 131 10.64 -16.89 -16.04
C SER A 131 9.30 -16.77 -16.77
N LEU A 132 8.46 -15.79 -16.42
CA LEU A 132 7.18 -15.54 -17.08
C LEU A 132 7.34 -14.75 -18.38
N TYR A 133 8.49 -14.13 -18.60
CA TYR A 133 8.82 -13.35 -19.79
C TYR A 133 9.73 -14.08 -20.80
N ASP A 134 10.24 -15.26 -20.43
CA ASP A 134 11.07 -16.12 -21.29
C ASP A 134 12.35 -15.43 -21.84
N ASP A 135 12.90 -14.48 -21.07
CA ASP A 135 14.13 -13.74 -21.40
C ASP A 135 15.31 -14.21 -20.52
N THR A 136 15.60 -15.51 -20.62
CA THR A 136 16.68 -16.21 -19.87
C THR A 136 18.10 -15.69 -20.14
N LEU A 137 18.27 -14.64 -20.94
CA LEU A 137 19.58 -14.10 -21.33
C LEU A 137 19.83 -12.67 -20.84
N ASN A 138 18.80 -11.90 -20.46
CA ASN A 138 18.97 -10.49 -20.09
C ASN A 138 18.24 -10.05 -18.81
N TYR A 139 17.72 -11.00 -18.03
CA TYR A 139 16.95 -10.78 -16.78
C TYR A 139 16.02 -9.56 -16.86
N PHE A 140 14.82 -9.76 -17.40
CA PHE A 140 13.84 -8.69 -17.58
C PHE A 140 12.44 -9.16 -17.19
N GLY A 141 11.72 -8.29 -16.49
CA GLY A 141 10.29 -8.50 -16.38
C GLY A 141 9.54 -7.32 -15.81
N ILE A 142 8.21 -7.42 -15.83
CA ILE A 142 7.33 -6.40 -15.27
C ILE A 142 6.38 -7.07 -14.30
N GLY A 143 6.37 -6.58 -13.06
CA GLY A 143 5.44 -7.01 -12.03
C GLY A 143 4.44 -5.91 -11.72
N ARG A 144 3.20 -6.28 -11.42
CA ARG A 144 2.18 -5.35 -10.93
C ARG A 144 2.21 -5.34 -9.41
N VAL A 145 2.56 -4.21 -8.82
CA VAL A 145 2.47 -4.01 -7.37
C VAL A 145 1.14 -3.37 -7.06
N THR A 146 0.38 -3.98 -6.15
CA THR A 146 -0.81 -3.40 -5.55
C THR A 146 -0.55 -3.16 -4.07
N PHE A 147 -0.83 -1.97 -3.56
CA PHE A 147 -0.71 -1.68 -2.13
C PHE A 147 -1.92 -0.94 -1.59
N TYR A 148 -2.10 -1.04 -0.27
CA TYR A 148 -3.10 -0.34 0.51
C TYR A 148 -2.63 -0.18 1.96
N ILE A 149 -3.30 0.69 2.69
CA ILE A 149 -2.96 1.02 4.08
C ILE A 149 -4.14 0.63 4.96
N THR A 150 -3.85 0.01 6.08
CA THR A 150 -4.82 -0.30 7.13
C THR A 150 -4.61 0.63 8.31
N GLY A 151 -5.69 0.86 9.03
CA GLY A 151 -5.67 1.62 10.26
C GLY A 151 -6.82 1.24 11.15
N THR A 152 -6.83 1.83 12.32
CA THR A 152 -7.85 1.62 13.34
C THR A 152 -8.34 2.95 13.86
N THR A 153 -9.61 2.96 14.21
CA THR A 153 -10.20 3.96 15.09
C THR A 153 -10.67 3.25 16.35
N TYR A 154 -11.17 3.99 17.34
CA TYR A 154 -11.84 3.38 18.49
C TYR A 154 -13.02 2.48 18.10
N ALA A 155 -13.70 2.77 16.98
CA ALA A 155 -14.95 2.10 16.61
C ALA A 155 -14.78 0.98 15.58
N GLN A 156 -13.76 1.06 14.72
CA GLN A 156 -13.63 0.17 13.56
C GLN A 156 -12.22 0.13 12.98
N TYR A 157 -11.95 -0.94 12.23
CA TYR A 157 -10.87 -1.00 11.27
C TYR A 157 -11.22 -0.18 10.03
N ILE A 158 -10.25 0.55 9.50
CA ILE A 158 -10.35 1.34 8.29
C ILE A 158 -9.25 0.93 7.31
N ARG A 159 -9.54 1.09 6.02
CA ARG A 159 -8.64 0.68 4.94
C ARG A 159 -8.71 1.68 3.81
N SER A 160 -7.58 1.99 3.19
CA SER A 160 -7.53 2.82 1.98
C SER A 160 -7.98 2.04 0.75
N ASP A 161 -8.21 2.76 -0.35
CA ASP A 161 -8.31 2.15 -1.67
C ASP A 161 -6.99 1.46 -2.06
N ASN A 162 -7.11 0.50 -2.99
CA ASN A 162 -5.96 -0.14 -3.61
C ASN A 162 -5.35 0.80 -4.65
N ILE A 163 -4.04 0.98 -4.58
CA ILE A 163 -3.25 1.62 -5.63
C ILE A 163 -2.43 0.54 -6.31
N SER A 164 -2.43 0.53 -7.65
CA SER A 164 -1.64 -0.41 -8.45
C SER A 164 -0.77 0.30 -9.47
N PHE A 165 0.44 -0.20 -9.66
CA PHE A 165 1.38 0.29 -10.66
C PHE A 165 2.25 -0.86 -11.15
N ASP A 166 2.83 -0.68 -12.34
CA ASP A 166 3.75 -1.64 -12.93
C ASP A 166 5.19 -1.25 -12.57
N LEU A 167 5.98 -2.20 -12.09
CA LEU A 167 7.38 -2.03 -11.74
C LEU A 167 8.23 -2.88 -12.68
N LYS A 168 9.20 -2.24 -13.35
CA LYS A 168 10.13 -2.93 -14.24
C LYS A 168 11.33 -3.46 -13.46
N PHE A 169 11.66 -4.72 -13.71
CA PHE A 169 12.84 -5.40 -13.21
C PHE A 169 13.86 -5.41 -14.34
N ILE A 170 15.04 -4.86 -14.06
CA ILE A 170 16.16 -4.76 -15.00
C ILE A 170 17.44 -5.23 -14.30
N PRO A 171 18.47 -5.65 -15.05
CA PRO A 171 19.79 -5.95 -14.48
C PRO A 171 20.53 -4.68 -14.00
#